data_AF-A0A7S1QC48-F1
#
_entry.id   AF-A0A7S1QC48-F1
#
_cell.length_a   1.000
_cell.length_b   1.000
_cell.length_c   1.000
_cell.angle_alpha   90.00
_cell.angle_beta   90.00
_cell.angle_gamma   90.00
#
_symmetry.space_group_name_H-M   'P 1'
#
loop_
_entity.id
_entity.type
_entity.pdbx_description
1 polymer ?
#
loop_
_entity_poly.entity_id
_entity_poly.type
_entity_poly.pdbx_seq_one_letter_code
_entity_poly.pdbx_strand_id
1 'polypeptide(L)'
;RARHQRYAYVLMAYDAPGKQMEYLWRAAAVARALQRLSDYPALLLTNSTRFPDGTPVAEAFEKLGVRTLPVRTVPLPRSIEQGLTPEWRVAYWKLQIWRFTEYEKLIWLDVDSIVTRSLDHLFEREPPWAQR
;
A
#
# COMPACT_ATOMS: atom_id res chain seq x y z
N ARG A 1 17.11 -9.97 11.64
CA ARG A 1 17.14 -10.17 10.16
C ARG A 1 15.99 -11.04 9.64
N ALA A 2 15.72 -12.25 10.16
CA ALA A 2 14.59 -13.08 9.69
C ALA A 2 13.19 -12.47 9.99
N ARG A 3 13.00 -11.81 11.15
CA ARG A 3 11.72 -11.17 11.53
C ARG A 3 11.32 -10.01 10.60
N HIS A 4 12.29 -9.29 10.03
CA HIS A 4 12.05 -8.14 9.15
C HIS A 4 11.54 -8.56 7.76
N GLN A 5 11.71 -9.83 7.37
CA GLN A 5 11.20 -10.32 6.08
C GLN A 5 9.74 -10.79 6.16
N ARG A 6 9.21 -11.02 7.37
CA ARG A 6 7.82 -11.43 7.56
C ARG A 6 6.89 -10.27 7.89
N TYR A 7 7.40 -9.06 8.09
CA TYR A 7 6.65 -7.86 8.40
C TYR A 7 6.86 -6.81 7.30
N ALA A 8 5.82 -6.06 6.95
CA ALA A 8 5.94 -5.00 5.96
C ALA A 8 4.89 -3.90 6.16
N TYR A 9 5.21 -2.69 5.70
CA TYR A 9 4.20 -1.67 5.41
C TYR A 9 3.51 -1.98 4.08
N VAL A 10 2.25 -1.60 3.95
CA VAL A 10 1.49 -1.74 2.70
C VAL A 10 0.87 -0.40 2.34
N LEU A 11 1.16 0.05 1.13
CA LEU A 11 0.63 1.25 0.50
C LEU A 11 -0.27 0.84 -0.67
N MET A 12 -1.27 1.66 -0.99
CA MET A 12 -2.04 1.51 -2.22
C MET A 12 -2.19 2.85 -2.93
N ALA A 13 -1.84 2.86 -4.21
CA ALA A 13 -2.01 3.99 -5.11
C ALA A 13 -2.76 3.54 -6.36
N TYR A 14 -4.03 3.96 -6.47
CA TYR A 14 -4.83 3.71 -7.65
C TYR A 14 -5.12 5.03 -8.37
N ASP A 15 -4.58 5.17 -9.57
CA ASP A 15 -4.84 6.32 -10.44
C ASP A 15 -5.74 5.85 -11.59
N ALA A 16 -7.00 6.30 -11.61
CA ALA A 16 -7.98 5.87 -12.60
C ALA A 16 -7.49 6.18 -14.04
N PRO A 17 -7.63 5.24 -15.00
CA PRO A 17 -7.20 5.49 -16.38
C PRO A 17 -7.82 6.78 -16.95
N GLY A 18 -6.99 7.62 -17.57
CA GLY A 18 -7.42 8.91 -18.13
C GLY A 18 -7.59 10.04 -17.11
N LYS A 19 -7.35 9.80 -15.82
CA LYS A 19 -7.24 10.86 -14.80
C LYS A 19 -5.77 11.23 -14.57
N GLN A 20 -5.57 12.40 -13.98
CA GLN A 20 -4.23 12.84 -13.56
C GLN A 20 -3.69 11.87 -12.50
N MET A 21 -2.41 11.51 -12.62
CA MET A 21 -1.70 10.74 -11.62
C MET A 21 -1.51 11.58 -10.36
N GLU A 22 -2.09 11.14 -9.26
CA GLU A 22 -2.07 11.84 -7.97
C GLU A 22 -1.63 10.92 -6.85
N TYR A 23 -2.22 9.73 -6.77
CA TYR A 23 -1.97 8.79 -5.68
C TYR A 23 -0.57 8.18 -5.76
N LEU A 24 -0.04 7.96 -6.96
CA LEU A 24 1.32 7.45 -7.10
C LEU A 24 2.38 8.45 -6.59
N TRP A 25 2.19 9.75 -6.82
CA TRP A 25 3.09 10.79 -6.29
C TRP A 25 3.04 10.86 -4.77
N ARG A 26 1.84 10.77 -4.21
CA ARG A 26 1.63 10.68 -2.76
C ARG A 26 2.32 9.43 -2.18
N ALA A 27 2.19 8.28 -2.85
CA ALA A 27 2.90 7.05 -2.46
C ALA A 27 4.42 7.21 -2.51
N ALA A 28 4.97 7.92 -3.49
CA ALA A 28 6.41 8.18 -3.57
C ALA A 28 6.91 9.00 -2.37
N ALA A 29 6.14 9.99 -1.92
CA ALA A 29 6.46 10.77 -0.72
C ALA A 29 6.48 9.90 0.54
N VAL A 30 5.46 9.06 0.74
CA VAL A 30 5.39 8.13 1.88
C VAL A 30 6.51 7.08 1.81
N ALA A 31 6.76 6.50 0.64
CA ALA A 31 7.85 5.55 0.41
C ALA A 31 9.21 6.15 0.76
N ARG A 32 9.47 7.40 0.36
CA ARG A 32 10.71 8.10 0.71
C ARG A 32 10.83 8.36 2.22
N ALA A 33 9.72 8.66 2.89
CA ALA A 33 9.72 8.82 4.34
C ALA A 33 10.00 7.49 5.05
N LEU A 34 9.36 6.39 4.65
CA LEU A 34 9.61 5.05 5.18
C LEU A 34 11.06 4.62 4.94
N GLN A 35 11.61 4.83 3.74
CA GLN A 35 13.01 4.54 3.43
C GLN A 35 14.00 5.19 4.42
N ARG A 36 13.66 6.39 4.94
CA ARG A 36 14.53 7.13 5.86
C ARG A 36 14.31 6.79 7.33
N LEU A 37 13.12 6.30 7.68
CA LEU A 37 12.64 6.23 9.07
C LEU A 37 12.34 4.81 9.55
N SER A 38 12.33 3.82 8.66
CA SER A 38 11.94 2.44 8.95
C SER A 38 13.00 1.45 8.49
N ASP A 39 13.19 0.40 9.29
CA ASP A 39 14.03 -0.76 8.94
C ASP A 39 13.25 -1.89 8.24
N TYR A 40 11.93 -1.72 8.10
CA TYR A 40 11.02 -2.69 7.47
C TYR A 40 10.75 -2.36 6.00
N PRO A 41 10.56 -3.38 5.16
CA PRO A 41 10.21 -3.19 3.76
C PRO A 41 8.78 -2.63 3.62
N ALA A 42 8.49 -2.09 2.44
CA ALA A 42 7.14 -1.69 2.06
C ALA A 42 6.70 -2.35 0.76
N LEU A 43 5.40 -2.63 0.66
CA LEU A 43 4.72 -3.07 -0.55
C LEU A 43 3.90 -1.90 -1.10
N LEU A 44 3.97 -1.66 -2.41
CA LEU A 44 3.09 -0.72 -3.09
C LEU A 44 2.14 -1.48 -4.02
N LEU A 45 0.84 -1.37 -3.77
CA LEU A 45 -0.22 -1.87 -4.65
C LEU A 45 -0.64 -0.77 -5.61
N THR A 46 -0.38 -0.92 -6.91
CA THR A 46 -0.74 0.11 -7.90
C THR A 46 -1.15 -0.47 -9.26
N ASN A 47 -1.96 0.28 -10.01
CA ASN A 47 -2.27 -0.01 -11.41
C ASN A 47 -1.32 0.70 -12.39
N SER A 48 -0.50 1.64 -11.91
CA SER A 48 0.43 2.40 -12.74
C SER A 48 1.71 1.61 -12.99
N THR A 49 2.12 1.53 -14.25
CA THR A 49 3.36 0.85 -14.66
C THR A 49 4.48 1.81 -15.01
N ARG A 50 4.14 3.05 -15.39
CA ARG A 50 5.08 4.12 -15.75
C ARG A 50 4.62 5.46 -15.18
N PHE A 51 5.58 6.32 -14.88
CA PHE A 51 5.38 7.74 -14.63
C PHE A 51 5.15 8.51 -15.95
N PRO A 52 4.68 9.77 -15.91
CA PRO A 52 4.44 10.59 -17.10
C PRO A 52 5.69 10.81 -17.97
N ASP A 53 6.88 10.75 -17.39
CA ASP A 53 8.17 10.86 -18.07
C ASP A 53 8.66 9.53 -18.69
N GLY A 54 7.87 8.46 -18.57
CA GLY A 54 8.20 7.13 -19.06
C GLY A 54 8.96 6.24 -18.07
N THR A 55 9.39 6.78 -16.92
CA THR A 55 10.14 6.04 -15.89
C THR A 55 9.32 4.84 -15.39
N PRO A 56 9.86 3.61 -15.38
CA PRO A 56 9.17 2.44 -14.83
C PRO A 56 8.91 2.58 -13.34
N VAL A 57 7.65 2.39 -12.92
CA VAL A 57 7.24 2.54 -11.51
C VAL A 57 7.93 1.51 -10.62
N ALA A 58 8.06 0.26 -11.08
CA ALA A 58 8.73 -0.79 -10.32
C ALA A 58 10.19 -0.41 -9.99
N GLU A 59 10.95 0.04 -10.99
CA GLU A 59 12.37 0.43 -10.80
C GLU A 59 12.53 1.67 -9.91
N ALA A 60 11.62 2.65 -10.04
CA ALA A 60 11.66 3.85 -9.21
C ALA A 60 11.39 3.53 -7.73
N PHE A 61 10.38 2.70 -7.44
CA PHE A 61 10.04 2.32 -6.07
C PHE A 61 11.01 1.28 -5.48
N GLU A 62 11.63 0.43 -6.29
CA GLU A 62 12.70 -0.46 -5.84
C GLU A 62 13.90 0.32 -5.28
N LYS A 63 14.26 1.44 -5.90
CA LYS A 63 15.28 2.37 -5.37
C LYS A 63 14.89 3.00 -4.03
N LEU A 64 13.60 2.99 -3.69
CA LEU A 64 13.07 3.42 -2.39
C LEU A 64 12.95 2.26 -1.38
N GLY A 65 13.39 1.05 -1.74
CA GLY A 65 13.22 -0.15 -0.91
C GLY A 65 11.78 -0.67 -0.88
N VAL A 66 10.97 -0.30 -1.87
CA VAL A 66 9.56 -0.67 -1.97
C VAL A 66 9.35 -1.67 -3.09
N ARG A 67 8.67 -2.78 -2.79
CA ARG A 67 8.27 -3.77 -3.80
C ARG A 67 6.91 -3.40 -4.38
N THR A 68 6.89 -3.14 -5.69
CA THR A 68 5.65 -2.83 -6.42
C THR A 68 4.90 -4.11 -6.80
N LEU A 69 3.59 -4.12 -6.60
CA LEU A 69 2.67 -5.20 -6.95
C LEU A 69 1.44 -4.60 -7.64
N PRO A 70 0.79 -5.35 -8.57
CA PRO A 70 -0.43 -4.89 -9.19
C PRO A 70 -1.57 -4.81 -8.17
N VAL A 71 -2.27 -3.66 -8.13
CA VAL A 71 -3.52 -3.55 -7.38
C VAL A 71 -4.57 -4.44 -8.03
N ARG A 72 -5.26 -5.26 -7.24
CA ARG A 72 -6.33 -6.14 -7.71
C ARG A 72 -7.67 -5.68 -7.17
N THR A 73 -8.71 -5.91 -7.96
CA THR A 73 -10.09 -5.77 -7.49
C THR A 73 -10.39 -6.83 -6.43
N VAL A 74 -11.21 -6.45 -5.46
CA VAL A 74 -11.77 -7.37 -4.46
C VAL A 74 -13.24 -7.55 -4.80
N PRO A 75 -13.72 -8.77 -5.09
CA PRO A 75 -15.12 -9.00 -5.41
C PRO A 75 -15.98 -8.68 -4.18
N LEU A 76 -17.05 -7.93 -4.40
CA LEU A 76 -18.02 -7.60 -3.36
C LEU A 76 -19.32 -8.37 -3.59
N PRO A 77 -20.01 -8.79 -2.52
CA PRO A 77 -21.38 -9.27 -2.64
C PRO A 77 -22.25 -8.21 -3.34
N ARG A 78 -23.15 -8.65 -4.23
CA ARG A 78 -24.01 -7.74 -5.01
C ARG A 78 -24.79 -6.75 -4.13
N SER A 79 -25.25 -7.19 -2.95
CA SER A 79 -25.97 -6.36 -1.99
C SER A 79 -25.16 -5.16 -1.49
N ILE A 80 -23.84 -5.31 -1.37
CA ILE A 80 -22.94 -4.22 -0.99
C ILE A 80 -22.60 -3.38 -2.21
N GLU A 81 -22.27 -4.02 -3.34
CA GLU A 81 -21.83 -3.31 -4.55
C GLU A 81 -22.89 -2.33 -5.11
N GLN A 82 -24.17 -2.69 -5.04
CA GLN A 82 -25.28 -1.86 -5.53
C GLN A 82 -25.41 -0.52 -4.79
N GLY A 83 -24.97 -0.46 -3.52
CA GLY A 83 -25.02 0.76 -2.71
C GLY A 83 -23.78 1.65 -2.82
N LEU A 84 -22.75 1.23 -3.56
CA LEU A 84 -21.45 1.91 -3.60
C LEU A 84 -21.23 2.66 -4.91
N THR A 85 -20.80 3.92 -4.80
CA THR A 85 -20.24 4.64 -5.94
C THR A 85 -18.96 3.96 -6.43
N PRO A 86 -18.58 4.11 -7.71
CA PRO A 86 -17.36 3.51 -8.25
C PRO A 86 -16.10 3.83 -7.45
N GLU A 87 -15.99 5.06 -6.92
CA GLU A 87 -14.85 5.52 -6.12
C GLU A 87 -14.78 4.77 -4.79
N TRP A 88 -15.93 4.58 -4.13
CA TRP A 88 -16.01 3.81 -2.89
C TRP A 88 -15.69 2.33 -3.09
N ARG A 89 -15.88 1.77 -4.30
CA ARG A 89 -15.44 0.39 -4.59
C ARG A 89 -13.92 0.24 -4.53
N VAL A 90 -13.17 1.29 -4.89
CA VAL A 90 -11.70 1.28 -4.79
C VAL A 90 -11.24 1.15 -3.34
N ALA A 91 -11.95 1.76 -2.39
CA ALA A 91 -11.64 1.63 -0.96
C ALA A 91 -11.68 0.16 -0.49
N TYR A 92 -12.55 -0.67 -1.07
CA TYR A 92 -12.61 -2.09 -0.76
C TYR A 92 -11.43 -2.89 -1.34
N TRP A 93 -10.71 -2.37 -2.34
CA TRP A 93 -9.52 -3.05 -2.86
C TRP A 93 -8.40 -3.08 -1.84
N LYS A 94 -8.44 -2.21 -0.82
CA LYS A 94 -7.56 -2.31 0.36
C LYS A 94 -7.67 -3.68 1.02
N LEU A 95 -8.83 -4.35 0.93
CA LEU A 95 -9.06 -5.69 1.47
C LEU A 95 -8.19 -6.79 0.85
N GLN A 96 -7.45 -6.51 -0.22
CA GLN A 96 -6.48 -7.48 -0.74
C GLN A 96 -5.27 -7.67 0.19
N ILE A 97 -5.05 -6.78 1.18
CA ILE A 97 -3.97 -6.93 2.17
C ILE A 97 -4.04 -8.28 2.92
N TRP A 98 -5.25 -8.80 3.16
CA TRP A 98 -5.46 -10.10 3.81
C TRP A 98 -5.03 -11.31 2.97
N ARG A 99 -4.64 -11.12 1.70
CA ARG A 99 -4.14 -12.20 0.84
C ARG A 99 -2.62 -12.42 0.97
N PHE A 100 -1.91 -11.52 1.64
CA PHE A 100 -0.47 -11.59 1.86
C PHE A 100 -0.13 -12.51 3.05
N THR A 101 -0.51 -13.78 2.93
CA THR A 101 -0.39 -14.79 4.01
C THR A 101 1.05 -15.23 4.29
N GLU A 102 1.99 -14.86 3.42
CA GLU A 102 3.43 -15.04 3.67
C GLU A 102 3.97 -14.07 4.74
N TYR A 103 3.22 -13.01 5.06
CA TYR A 103 3.54 -12.06 6.11
C TYR A 103 2.79 -12.39 7.39
N GLU A 104 3.47 -12.25 8.52
CA GLU A 104 2.90 -12.45 9.85
C GLU A 104 2.22 -11.18 10.38
N LYS A 105 2.72 -10.00 10.00
CA LYS A 105 2.13 -8.71 10.39
C LYS A 105 2.33 -7.67 9.30
N LEU A 106 1.25 -6.98 8.95
CA LEU A 106 1.26 -5.91 7.98
C LEU A 106 0.70 -4.64 8.61
N ILE A 107 1.29 -3.50 8.27
CA ILE A 107 0.75 -2.19 8.63
C ILE A 107 0.26 -1.53 7.36
N TRP A 108 -1.04 -1.34 7.26
CA TRP A 108 -1.62 -0.50 6.22
C TRP A 108 -1.31 0.96 6.52
N LEU A 109 -0.73 1.67 5.55
CA LEU A 109 -0.49 3.10 5.64
C LEU A 109 -1.06 3.78 4.41
N ASP A 110 -2.04 4.67 4.60
CA ASP A 110 -2.64 5.39 3.49
C ASP A 110 -1.66 6.41 2.90
N VAL A 111 -1.72 6.58 1.58
CA VAL A 111 -0.78 7.44 0.85
C VAL A 111 -1.03 8.94 1.10
N ASP A 112 -2.15 9.30 1.72
CA ASP A 112 -2.45 10.65 2.22
C ASP A 112 -1.91 10.91 3.64
N SER A 113 -1.15 9.97 4.21
CA SER A 113 -0.48 10.13 5.51
C SER A 113 0.85 10.89 5.40
N ILE A 114 1.25 11.56 6.48
CA ILE A 114 2.57 12.19 6.63
C ILE A 114 3.35 11.46 7.72
N VAL A 115 4.45 10.79 7.34
CA VAL A 115 5.33 10.07 8.27
C VAL A 115 6.49 10.98 8.69
N THR A 116 6.48 11.41 9.95
CA THR A 116 7.49 12.34 10.50
C THR A 116 8.52 11.67 11.42
N ARG A 117 8.26 10.43 11.85
CA ARG A 117 9.14 9.62 12.70
C ARG A 117 8.92 8.13 12.43
N SER A 118 9.82 7.28 12.94
CA SER A 118 9.67 5.83 12.84
C SER A 118 8.34 5.35 13.45
N LEU A 119 7.65 4.46 12.74
CA LEU A 119 6.43 3.79 13.18
C LEU A 119 6.68 2.31 13.51
N ASP A 120 7.93 1.87 13.50
CA ASP A 120 8.28 0.44 13.55
C ASP A 120 7.84 -0.25 14.85
N HIS A 121 7.75 0.51 15.94
CA HIS A 121 7.19 0.06 17.21
C HIS A 121 5.75 -0.48 17.10
N LEU A 122 5.00 -0.13 16.05
CA LEU A 122 3.68 -0.68 15.78
C LEU A 122 3.74 -2.18 15.45
N PHE A 123 4.84 -2.67 14.86
CA PHE A 123 5.01 -4.11 14.60
C PHE A 123 5.17 -4.93 15.88
N GLU A 124 5.48 -4.28 17.01
CA GLU A 124 5.65 -4.93 18.32
C GLU A 124 4.35 -4.94 19.14
N ARG A 125 3.33 -4.20 18.68
CA ARG A 125 2.02 -4.18 19.35
C ARG A 125 1.27 -5.48 19.09
N GLU A 126 0.56 -5.94 20.11
CA GLU A 126 -0.45 -6.98 19.98
C GLU A 126 -1.53 -6.56 18.97
N PRO A 127 -2.12 -7.51 18.22
CA PRO A 127 -3.26 -7.21 17.35
C PRO A 127 -4.38 -6.53 18.16
N PRO A 128 -5.04 -5.50 17.60
CA PRO A 128 -6.20 -4.90 18.24
C PRO A 128 -7.31 -5.94 18.41
N TRP A 129 -8.24 -5.68 19.33
CA TRP A 129 -9.38 -6.57 19.61
C TRP A 129 -10.16 -6.96 18.36
N ALA A 130 -10.23 -6.10 17.35
CA ALA A 130 -10.92 -6.34 16.09
C ALA A 130 -10.23 -7.37 15.17
N GLN A 131 -9.02 -7.80 15.52
CA GLN A 131 -8.20 -8.78 14.78
C GLN A 131 -7.86 -10.02 15.62
N ARG A 132 -8.54 -10.22 16.77
CA ARG A 132 -8.42 -11.41 17.61
C ARG A 132 -9.46 -12.45 17.27
#